data_AF-A0A7S2WRX9-F1
#
_entry.id   AF-A0A7S2WRX9-F1
#
_cell.length_a   1.000
_cell.length_b   1.000
_cell.length_c   1.000
_cell.angle_alpha   90.00
_cell.angle_beta   90.00
_cell.angle_gamma   90.00
#
_symmetry.space_group_name_H-M   'P 1'
#
loop_
_entity.id
_entity.type
_entity.pdbx_description
1 polymer ?
#
loop_
_entity_poly.entity_id
_entity_poly.type
_entity_poly.pdbx_seq_one_letter_code
_entity_poly.pdbx_strand_id
1 'polypeptide(L)'
;LLEGHSPPPHGLPTFLLRLAMEVNWMEEEECFHDILTELGSFYAETPFVTDNCDDALVLDGNKKQEETRTTHKNVNVVKMLLLEQEQKMEEEGGNNVTDSAKKLIQHVLFPAISFLLVPSSKILTDGSMAKLAVLSKLYKVFERC
;
A
#
# COMPACT_ATOMS: atom_id res chain seq x y z
N LEU A 1 12.75 -14.01 2.43
CA LEU A 1 12.15 -12.66 2.29
C LEU A 1 12.88 -11.91 1.17
N LEU A 2 12.21 -10.98 0.47
CA LEU A 2 12.66 -10.39 -0.79
C LEU A 2 13.45 -9.08 -0.57
N GLU A 3 14.54 -8.88 -1.31
CA GLU A 3 15.35 -7.66 -1.23
C GLU A 3 14.56 -6.45 -1.76
N GLY A 4 14.55 -5.35 -1.01
CA GLY A 4 13.83 -4.14 -1.37
C GLY A 4 12.33 -4.14 -1.07
N HIS A 5 11.78 -5.20 -0.45
CA HIS A 5 10.41 -5.24 0.06
C HIS A 5 10.41 -5.26 1.59
N SER A 6 9.77 -4.27 2.21
CA SER A 6 9.55 -4.21 3.66
C SER A 6 8.07 -4.03 3.94
N PRO A 7 7.49 -4.81 4.87
CA PRO A 7 6.08 -4.71 5.21
C PRO A 7 5.80 -3.38 5.91
N PRO A 8 4.54 -2.93 5.91
CA PRO A 8 4.13 -1.74 6.62
C PRO A 8 4.36 -1.87 8.13
N PRO A 9 4.97 -0.87 8.80
CA PRO A 9 5.24 -0.94 10.24
C PRO A 9 3.96 -0.87 11.10
N HIS A 10 2.86 -0.35 10.56
CA HIS A 10 1.59 -0.22 11.30
C HIS A 10 0.87 -1.56 11.52
N GLY A 11 1.12 -2.57 10.68
CA GLY A 11 0.59 -3.92 10.85
C GLY A 11 1.34 -4.74 11.91
N LEU A 12 2.48 -4.24 12.41
CA LEU A 12 3.35 -4.99 13.32
C LEU A 12 2.66 -5.39 14.64
N PRO A 13 1.88 -4.53 15.33
CA PRO A 13 1.18 -4.93 16.55
C PRO A 13 0.15 -6.04 16.30
N THR A 14 -0.57 -5.98 15.18
CA THR A 14 -1.53 -7.02 14.77
C THR A 14 -0.82 -8.33 14.48
N PHE A 15 0.30 -8.30 13.75
CA PHE A 15 1.12 -9.47 13.48
C PHE A 15 1.62 -10.13 14.79
N LEU A 16 2.13 -9.33 15.74
CA LEU A 16 2.59 -9.85 17.03
C LEU A 16 1.44 -10.46 17.85
N LEU A 17 0.25 -9.88 17.79
CA LEU A 17 -0.94 -10.42 18.45
C LEU A 17 -1.32 -11.79 17.87
N ARG A 18 -1.37 -11.92 16.54
CA ARG A 18 -1.67 -13.19 15.86
C ARG A 18 -0.62 -14.24 16.12
N LEU A 19 0.66 -13.86 16.09
CA LEU A 19 1.75 -14.77 16.43
C LEU A 19 1.61 -15.35 17.85
N ALA A 20 1.15 -14.55 18.81
CA ALA A 20 0.96 -15.01 20.18
C ALA A 20 -0.29 -15.88 20.38
N MET A 21 -1.36 -15.63 19.60
CA MET A 21 -2.69 -16.22 19.86
C MET A 21 -3.11 -17.31 18.87
N GLU A 22 -2.65 -17.24 17.63
CA GLU A 22 -3.12 -18.10 16.53
C GLU A 22 -2.13 -19.22 16.21
N VAL A 23 -0.85 -19.07 16.59
CA VAL A 23 0.19 -20.08 16.35
C VAL A 23 0.11 -21.21 17.39
N ASN A 24 0.08 -22.45 16.92
CA ASN A 24 0.24 -23.61 17.79
C ASN A 24 1.74 -23.82 18.16
N TRP A 25 2.14 -23.39 19.36
CA TRP A 25 3.51 -23.57 19.86
C TRP A 25 3.83 -24.98 20.40
N MET A 26 2.88 -25.91 20.37
CA MET A 26 3.04 -27.24 20.99
C MET A 26 3.61 -28.29 20.02
N GLU A 27 3.30 -28.17 18.73
CA GLU A 27 3.71 -29.12 17.69
C GLU A 27 4.61 -28.46 16.66
N GLU A 28 5.76 -29.07 16.35
CA GLU A 28 6.80 -28.46 15.50
C GLU A 28 6.30 -28.16 14.07
N GLU A 29 5.60 -29.12 13.45
CA GLU A 29 5.12 -28.98 12.08
C GLU A 29 4.08 -27.86 11.94
N GLU A 30 3.07 -27.85 12.80
CA GLU A 30 2.03 -26.82 12.82
C GLU A 30 2.59 -25.45 13.22
N CYS A 31 3.50 -25.40 14.20
CA CYS A 31 4.18 -24.17 14.61
C CYS A 31 4.86 -23.47 13.42
N PHE A 32 5.67 -24.20 12.64
CA PHE A 32 6.31 -23.60 11.46
C PHE A 32 5.31 -23.20 10.40
N HIS A 33 4.27 -24.01 10.16
CA HIS A 33 3.23 -23.70 9.20
C HIS A 33 2.48 -22.41 9.55
N ASP A 34 2.09 -22.25 10.82
CA ASP A 34 1.32 -21.11 11.30
C ASP A 34 2.17 -19.84 11.31
N ILE A 35 3.43 -19.93 11.77
CA ILE A 35 4.37 -18.80 11.73
C ILE A 35 4.57 -18.32 10.28
N LEU A 36 4.76 -19.25 9.34
CA LEU A 36 4.93 -18.89 7.92
C LEU A 36 3.65 -18.31 7.31
N THR A 37 2.48 -18.77 7.75
CA THR A 37 1.18 -18.24 7.31
C THR A 37 0.97 -16.83 7.81
N GLU A 38 1.22 -16.56 9.10
CA GLU A 38 1.11 -15.20 9.66
C GLU A 38 2.18 -14.26 9.10
N LEU A 39 3.40 -14.76 8.90
CA LEU A 39 4.46 -14.00 8.24
C LEU A 39 4.07 -13.66 6.79
N GLY A 40 3.49 -14.63 6.07
CA GLY A 40 2.98 -14.44 4.71
C GLY A 40 1.89 -13.37 4.66
N SER A 41 0.92 -13.44 5.59
CA SER A 41 -0.14 -12.44 5.73
C SER A 41 0.41 -11.04 6.01
N PHE A 42 1.37 -10.92 6.92
CA PHE A 42 2.00 -9.64 7.25
C PHE A 42 2.78 -9.02 6.09
N TYR A 43 3.45 -9.83 5.27
CA TYR A 43 4.18 -9.35 4.08
C TYR A 43 3.29 -9.18 2.84
N ALA A 44 2.09 -9.75 2.83
CA ALA A 44 1.09 -9.61 1.76
C ALA A 44 0.31 -8.31 1.85
N GLU A 45 0.25 -7.66 3.02
CA GLU A 45 -0.34 -6.33 3.18
C GLU A 45 0.44 -5.29 2.35
N THR A 46 0.02 -5.12 1.11
CA THR A 46 0.52 -4.06 0.26
C THR A 46 -0.15 -2.75 0.63
N PRO A 47 0.61 -1.64 0.77
CA PRO A 47 0.02 -0.35 1.09
C PRO A 47 -0.80 0.13 -0.10
N PHE A 48 -2.12 0.03 -0.04
CA PHE A 48 -2.98 0.67 -1.03
C PHE A 48 -4.15 1.39 -0.38
N VAL A 49 -4.15 2.69 -0.63
CA VAL A 49 -5.31 3.54 -0.92
C VAL A 49 -6.44 3.44 0.10
N THR A 50 -6.53 4.44 0.97
CA THR A 50 -7.84 4.93 1.39
C THR A 50 -8.57 5.29 0.11
N ASP A 51 -9.47 4.43 -0.36
CA ASP A 51 -10.58 4.96 -1.15
C ASP A 51 -11.17 6.07 -0.29
N ASN A 52 -11.33 7.26 -0.86
CA ASN A 52 -12.25 8.23 -0.32
C ASN A 52 -13.64 7.59 -0.42
N CYS A 53 -13.98 6.70 0.51
CA CYS A 53 -15.33 6.39 0.87
C CYS A 53 -15.65 7.26 2.09
N ASP A 54 -16.77 7.96 2.00
CA ASP A 54 -17.28 8.94 2.96
C ASP A 54 -17.62 8.33 4.35
N ASP A 55 -16.69 7.63 5.00
CA ASP A 55 -16.85 7.13 6.36
C ASP A 55 -16.07 8.00 7.34
N ALA A 56 -16.71 9.12 7.66
CA ALA A 56 -16.42 9.94 8.81
C ALA A 56 -16.67 9.16 10.11
N LEU A 57 -15.76 8.26 10.49
CA LEU A 57 -15.54 7.96 11.91
C LEU A 57 -14.70 9.09 12.50
N VAL A 58 -15.41 10.18 12.81
CA VAL A 58 -14.94 11.29 13.61
C VAL A 58 -14.62 10.77 15.01
N LEU A 59 -13.35 10.45 15.26
CA LEU A 59 -12.78 10.57 16.59
C LEU A 59 -12.02 11.90 16.63
N ASP A 60 -12.79 12.95 16.89
CA ASP A 60 -12.33 14.31 17.05
C ASP A 60 -11.40 14.37 18.28
N GLY A 61 -10.16 14.82 18.06
CA GLY A 61 -9.15 14.75 19.10
C GLY A 61 -7.85 15.43 18.75
N ASN A 62 -7.87 16.74 18.43
CA ASN A 62 -6.90 17.71 18.97
C ASN A 62 -6.97 19.10 18.31
N LYS A 63 -6.88 20.14 19.15
CA LYS A 63 -5.75 21.11 19.24
C LYS A 63 -6.13 22.23 20.22
N LYS A 64 -5.46 22.36 21.37
CA LYS A 64 -4.28 23.23 21.60
C LYS A 64 -4.47 24.68 21.14
N GLN A 65 -4.83 25.54 22.09
CA GLN A 65 -4.70 27.01 22.06
C GLN A 65 -3.34 27.41 22.66
N GLU A 66 -2.55 28.18 21.89
CA GLU A 66 -2.12 29.58 22.16
C GLU A 66 -0.86 29.67 23.05
N GLU A 67 0.14 30.57 22.88
CA GLU A 67 0.10 31.95 22.39
C GLU A 67 1.54 32.53 22.14
N THR A 68 1.66 33.33 21.07
CA THR A 68 2.35 34.64 20.80
C THR A 68 3.83 35.02 21.03
N ARG A 69 4.24 35.93 20.08
CA ARG A 69 5.22 37.06 20.04
C ARG A 69 6.32 36.84 18.97
N THR A 70 6.52 37.68 17.94
CA THR A 70 6.79 39.13 18.00
C THR A 70 6.72 39.83 16.61
N THR A 71 6.11 41.03 16.56
CA THR A 71 6.41 42.27 15.78
C THR A 71 6.78 42.29 14.28
N HIS A 72 5.86 42.88 13.49
CA HIS A 72 5.99 43.77 12.30
C HIS A 72 7.31 43.84 11.51
N LYS A 73 7.23 43.45 10.21
CA LYS A 73 7.74 44.20 9.02
C LYS A 73 7.26 43.55 7.72
N ASN A 74 6.62 44.36 6.86
CA ASN A 74 6.27 44.16 5.44
C ASN A 74 5.61 42.82 5.01
N VAL A 75 4.29 42.79 5.16
CA VAL A 75 3.37 41.73 4.68
C VAL A 75 3.50 41.45 3.17
N ASN A 76 3.98 42.40 2.36
CA ASN A 76 4.08 42.21 0.91
C ASN A 76 5.33 41.44 0.44
N VAL A 77 6.40 41.35 1.24
CA VAL A 77 7.61 40.59 0.83
C VAL A 77 7.51 39.13 1.27
N VAL A 78 6.92 38.88 2.45
CA VAL A 78 6.63 37.52 2.93
C VAL A 78 5.57 36.86 2.05
N LYS A 79 4.56 37.62 1.60
CA LYS A 79 3.53 37.11 0.68
C LYS A 79 4.12 36.69 -0.67
N MET A 80 5.14 37.38 -1.18
CA MET A 80 5.79 36.99 -2.45
C MET A 80 6.60 35.69 -2.32
N LEU A 81 7.31 35.50 -1.21
CA LEU A 81 8.07 34.27 -0.94
C LEU A 81 7.17 33.06 -0.63
N LEU A 82 5.97 33.28 -0.07
CA LEU A 82 4.99 32.22 0.14
C LEU A 82 4.26 31.84 -1.15
N LEU A 83 3.99 32.80 -2.03
CA LEU A 83 3.32 32.55 -3.32
C LEU A 83 4.18 31.73 -4.29
N GLU A 84 5.50 31.82 -4.22
CA GLU A 84 6.41 30.98 -5.01
C GLU A 84 6.44 29.51 -4.53
N GLN A 85 6.03 29.24 -3.27
CA GLN A 85 5.89 27.87 -2.76
C GLN A 85 4.50 27.28 -3.04
N GLU A 86 3.46 28.10 -3.18
CA GLU A 86 2.10 27.66 -3.50
C GLU A 86 1.96 27.25 -4.99
N GLN A 87 2.72 27.88 -5.91
CA GLN A 87 2.65 27.54 -7.35
C GLN A 87 3.39 26.26 -7.77
N LYS A 88 4.12 25.60 -6.87
CA LYS A 88 4.65 24.23 -7.10
C LYS A 88 3.72 23.14 -6.57
N MET A 89 2.56 23.49 -6.02
CA MET A 89 1.65 22.57 -5.33
C MET A 89 0.31 22.34 -6.06
N GLU A 90 0.05 23.01 -7.19
CA GLU A 90 -1.26 23.00 -7.85
C GLU A 90 -1.32 22.33 -9.25
N GLU A 91 -0.29 21.58 -9.67
CA GLU A 91 -0.36 20.74 -10.89
C GLU A 91 -0.30 19.21 -10.65
N GLU A 92 -0.29 18.73 -9.40
CA GLU A 92 -0.40 17.29 -9.11
C GLU A 92 -1.68 16.95 -8.33
N GLY A 93 -2.82 17.33 -8.91
CA GLY A 93 -4.11 16.76 -8.54
C GLY A 93 -4.24 15.32 -9.04
N GLY A 94 -3.72 14.35 -8.28
CA GLY A 94 -4.00 12.92 -8.51
C GLY A 94 -3.03 11.92 -7.87
N ASN A 95 -3.48 11.24 -6.81
CA ASN A 95 -3.06 9.87 -6.42
C ASN A 95 -1.56 9.59 -6.14
N ASN A 96 -0.90 10.43 -5.35
CA ASN A 96 0.47 10.22 -4.86
C ASN A 96 0.65 8.95 -3.98
N VAL A 97 -0.41 8.35 -3.44
CA VAL A 97 -0.36 7.09 -2.66
C VAL A 97 -0.32 5.82 -3.52
N THR A 98 -0.33 5.91 -4.84
CA THR A 98 -0.27 4.72 -5.71
C THR A 98 1.08 4.48 -6.38
N ASP A 99 1.91 5.51 -6.57
CA ASP A 99 3.09 5.39 -7.43
C ASP A 99 4.24 4.60 -6.81
N SER A 100 4.45 4.76 -5.50
CA SER A 100 5.43 3.95 -4.77
C SER A 100 5.08 2.47 -4.82
N ALA A 101 3.80 2.15 -4.68
CA ALA A 101 3.33 0.78 -4.65
C ALA A 101 3.22 0.17 -6.07
N LYS A 102 2.91 0.97 -7.10
CA LYS A 102 3.10 0.58 -8.52
C LYS A 102 4.55 0.22 -8.80
N LYS A 103 5.51 1.04 -8.34
CA LYS A 103 6.95 0.79 -8.51
C LYS A 103 7.40 -0.49 -7.82
N LEU A 104 6.93 -0.72 -6.59
CA LEU A 104 7.20 -1.95 -5.83
C LEU A 104 6.64 -3.18 -6.57
N ILE A 105 5.38 -3.12 -7.00
CA ILE A 105 4.74 -4.20 -7.75
C ILE A 105 5.54 -4.50 -9.01
N GLN A 106 5.80 -3.47 -9.82
CA GLN A 106 6.41 -3.61 -11.15
C GLN A 106 7.86 -4.12 -11.10
N HIS A 107 8.66 -3.62 -10.16
CA HIS A 107 10.11 -3.85 -10.17
C HIS A 107 10.61 -4.82 -9.10
N VAL A 108 9.80 -5.14 -8.10
CA VAL A 108 10.19 -6.01 -6.99
C VAL A 108 9.31 -7.26 -6.95
N LEU A 109 7.99 -7.10 -6.80
CA LEU A 109 7.08 -8.24 -6.62
C LEU A 109 6.88 -9.05 -7.90
N PHE A 110 6.59 -8.43 -9.05
CA PHE A 110 6.37 -9.17 -10.30
C PHE A 110 7.58 -10.00 -10.73
N PRO A 111 8.82 -9.45 -10.72
CA PRO A 111 10.01 -10.25 -10.99
C PRO A 111 10.14 -11.43 -10.03
N ALA A 112 10.00 -11.19 -8.72
CA ALA A 112 10.09 -12.25 -7.72
C ALA A 112 9.03 -13.34 -7.92
N ILE A 113 7.77 -12.95 -8.16
CA ILE A 113 6.67 -13.88 -8.42
C ILE A 113 6.93 -14.69 -9.70
N SER A 114 7.42 -14.05 -10.76
CA SER A 114 7.69 -14.73 -12.02
C SER A 114 8.79 -15.79 -11.92
N PHE A 115 9.74 -15.65 -10.98
CA PHE A 115 10.86 -16.59 -10.84
C PHE A 115 10.71 -17.56 -9.66
N LEU A 116 10.04 -17.15 -8.57
CA LEU A 116 10.02 -17.89 -7.30
C LEU A 116 8.67 -18.53 -6.97
N LEU A 117 7.56 -18.03 -7.54
CA LEU A 117 6.24 -18.53 -7.18
C LEU A 117 5.93 -19.85 -7.89
N VAL A 118 5.61 -20.87 -7.10
CA VAL A 118 4.99 -22.11 -7.58
C VAL A 118 3.50 -22.04 -7.23
N PRO A 119 2.59 -21.78 -8.20
CA PRO A 119 1.19 -21.59 -7.89
C PRO A 119 0.54 -22.90 -7.42
N SER A 120 -0.20 -22.83 -6.31
CA SER A 120 -1.00 -23.96 -5.83
C SER A 120 -2.30 -24.08 -6.63
N SER A 121 -2.86 -25.29 -6.72
CA SER A 121 -4.15 -25.52 -7.40
C SER A 121 -5.31 -24.72 -6.81
N LYS A 122 -5.20 -24.31 -5.54
CA LYS A 122 -6.22 -23.49 -4.85
C LYS A 122 -6.35 -22.10 -5.48
N ILE A 123 -5.25 -21.50 -5.94
CA ILE A 123 -5.22 -20.16 -6.57
C ILE A 123 -6.08 -20.10 -7.83
N LEU A 124 -6.20 -21.21 -8.56
CA LEU A 124 -7.01 -21.27 -9.78
C LEU A 124 -8.51 -21.37 -9.49
N THR A 125 -8.88 -22.02 -8.39
CA THR A 125 -10.29 -22.30 -8.04
C THR A 125 -10.91 -21.14 -7.25
N ASP A 126 -10.13 -20.46 -6.42
CA ASP A 126 -10.60 -19.41 -5.51
C ASP A 126 -10.91 -18.06 -6.21
N GLY A 127 -10.74 -18.00 -7.53
CA GLY A 127 -10.96 -16.76 -8.29
C GLY A 127 -9.86 -15.72 -8.13
N SER A 128 -8.78 -16.03 -7.38
CA SER A 128 -7.59 -15.16 -7.27
C SER A 128 -6.94 -14.92 -8.64
N MET A 129 -7.08 -15.85 -9.59
CA MET A 129 -6.68 -15.69 -10.98
C MET A 129 -7.87 -15.89 -11.92
N ALA A 130 -8.21 -14.86 -12.69
CA ALA A 130 -9.29 -14.90 -13.67
C ALA A 130 -8.79 -14.56 -15.08
N LYS A 131 -9.18 -15.38 -16.06
CA LYS A 131 -8.88 -15.13 -17.48
C LYS A 131 -9.82 -14.08 -18.03
N LEU A 132 -9.35 -12.84 -18.12
CA LEU A 132 -10.15 -11.71 -18.61
C LEU A 132 -10.27 -11.68 -20.14
N ALA A 133 -9.17 -11.92 -20.85
CA ALA A 133 -9.13 -11.80 -22.32
C ALA A 133 -8.28 -12.89 -22.97
N VAL A 134 -8.53 -13.14 -24.26
CA VAL A 134 -7.73 -14.03 -25.11
C VAL A 134 -7.33 -13.28 -26.35
N LEU A 135 -6.03 -13.19 -26.58
CA LEU A 135 -5.49 -12.40 -27.68
C LEU A 135 -5.99 -12.86 -29.06
N SER A 136 -6.20 -14.16 -29.27
CA SER A 136 -6.77 -14.71 -30.50
C SER A 136 -8.24 -14.34 -30.74
N LYS A 137 -8.99 -14.01 -29.68
CA LYS A 137 -10.35 -13.45 -29.81
C LYS A 137 -10.29 -11.95 -30.04
N LEU A 138 -9.37 -11.26 -29.36
CA LEU A 138 -9.20 -9.81 -29.46
C LEU A 138 -8.78 -9.38 -30.87
N TYR A 139 -7.82 -10.08 -31.47
CA TYR A 139 -7.35 -9.78 -32.83
C TYR A 139 -8.35 -10.05 -33.95
N LYS A 140 -9.49 -10.69 -33.67
CA LYS A 140 -10.58 -10.82 -34.65
C LYS A 140 -11.44 -9.56 -34.76
N VAL A 141 -11.40 -8.70 -33.75
CA VAL A 141 -12.21 -7.47 -33.67
C VAL A 141 -11.32 -6.25 -33.90
N PHE A 142 -10.08 -6.28 -33.41
CA PHE A 142 -9.12 -5.19 -33.57
C PHE A 142 -8.10 -5.51 -34.67
N GLU A 143 -8.51 -5.30 -35.93
CA GLU A 143 -7.61 -5.34 -37.10
C GLU A 143 -6.96 -3.97 -37.34
N ARG A 144 -5.80 -3.96 -38.01
CA ARG A 144 -5.12 -2.71 -38.41
C ARG A 144 -5.87 -2.12 -39.62
N CYS A 145 -6.07 -0.80 -39.64
CA CYS A 145 -6.61 -0.09 -40.81
C CYS A 145 -5.67 -0.18 -42.02
#